data_AF-V4BCI6-F1
#
_entry.id   AF-V4BCI6-F1
#
_cell.length_a   1.000
_cell.length_b   1.000
_cell.length_c   1.000
_cell.angle_alpha   90.00
_cell.angle_beta   90.00
_cell.angle_gamma   90.00
#
_symmetry.space_group_name_H-M   'P 1'
#
loop_
_entity.id
_entity.type
_entity.pdbx_description
1 polymer ?
#
loop_
_entity_poly.entity_id
_entity_poly.type
_entity_poly.pdbx_seq_one_letter_code
_entity_poly.pdbx_strand_id
1 'polypeptide(L)'
;EESALFPVVFNLATRSRITSNATCGENEPEVFCKLVEHVRIFPAENRHCDICDIRGSNRKQSHPITNAIDGRNSWWQSPTISNGRLMNYVQIDLDLGQVVNCIFFLIIILAYFLLL
;
A
#
# COMPACT_ATOMS: atom_id res chain seq x y z
N GLU A 1 2.34 -3.65 -47.22
CA GLU A 1 3.20 -3.50 -46.03
C GLU A 1 2.38 -3.88 -44.81
N GLU A 2 2.73 -4.98 -44.14
CA GLU A 2 2.15 -5.27 -42.81
C GLU A 2 2.98 -4.53 -41.77
N SER A 3 2.49 -3.36 -41.37
CA SER A 3 3.05 -2.62 -40.24
C SER A 3 2.80 -3.44 -38.98
N ALA A 4 3.87 -3.87 -38.30
CA ALA A 4 3.75 -4.50 -36.99
C ALA A 4 3.07 -3.51 -36.02
N LEU A 5 1.82 -3.82 -35.66
CA LEU A 5 1.03 -3.06 -34.70
C LEU A 5 1.45 -3.47 -33.29
N PHE A 6 2.40 -2.74 -32.72
CA PHE A 6 2.66 -2.85 -31.29
C PHE A 6 1.56 -2.10 -30.51
N PRO A 7 0.95 -2.73 -29.50
CA PRO A 7 -0.02 -2.04 -28.65
C PRO A 7 0.68 -0.89 -27.90
N VAL A 8 -0.08 0.17 -27.62
CA VAL A 8 0.38 1.30 -26.80
C VAL A 8 0.85 0.77 -25.44
N VAL A 9 1.99 1.25 -24.94
CA VAL A 9 2.45 0.94 -23.59
C VAL A 9 1.62 1.73 -22.58
N PHE A 10 1.04 1.07 -21.59
CA PHE A 10 0.26 1.70 -20.53
C PHE A 10 0.39 0.96 -19.20
N ASN A 11 -0.02 1.60 -18.10
CA ASN A 11 0.00 0.99 -16.78
C ASN A 11 -1.11 -0.07 -16.62
N LEU A 12 -0.72 -1.34 -16.74
CA LEU A 12 -1.60 -2.50 -16.58
C LEU A 12 -2.26 -2.56 -15.19
N ALA A 13 -1.59 -2.05 -14.15
CA ALA A 13 -2.06 -2.14 -12.77
C ALA A 13 -3.40 -1.39 -12.55
N THR A 14 -3.59 -0.26 -13.24
CA THR A 14 -4.81 0.58 -13.11
C THR A 14 -6.11 -0.12 -13.52
N ARG A 15 -6.02 -1.21 -14.30
CA ARG A 15 -7.18 -1.99 -14.76
C ARG A 15 -7.20 -3.42 -14.23
N SER A 16 -6.19 -3.82 -13.48
CA SER A 16 -6.10 -5.13 -12.85
C SER A 16 -6.90 -5.17 -11.55
N ARG A 17 -7.26 -6.39 -11.13
CA ARG A 17 -7.79 -6.64 -9.79
C ARG A 17 -6.63 -6.86 -8.84
N ILE A 18 -6.50 -6.03 -7.82
CA ILE A 18 -5.50 -6.18 -6.78
C ILE A 18 -6.14 -6.68 -5.47
N THR A 19 -5.50 -7.62 -4.80
CA THR A 19 -5.92 -8.12 -3.48
C THR A 19 -4.71 -8.25 -2.56
N SER A 20 -4.91 -8.07 -1.26
CA SER A 20 -3.90 -8.32 -0.23
C SER A 20 -4.45 -9.28 0.81
N ASN A 21 -3.58 -10.07 1.44
CA ASN A 21 -3.98 -10.95 2.53
C ASN A 21 -4.42 -10.17 3.78
N ALA A 22 -3.78 -9.02 4.03
CA ALA A 22 -4.09 -8.18 5.16
C ALA A 22 -3.91 -6.69 4.82
N THR A 23 -4.76 -5.85 5.40
CA THR A 23 -4.68 -4.37 5.31
C THR A 23 -4.89 -3.78 6.70
N CYS A 24 -4.24 -2.65 7.00
CA CYS A 24 -4.44 -1.99 8.29
C CYS A 24 -5.91 -1.63 8.51
N GLY A 25 -6.34 -1.69 9.77
CA GLY A 25 -7.68 -1.24 10.16
C GLY A 25 -8.84 -2.13 9.69
N GLU A 26 -8.61 -3.34 9.15
CA GLU A 26 -9.67 -4.24 8.66
C GLU A 26 -10.57 -4.83 9.75
N ASN A 27 -9.98 -5.16 10.91
CA ASN A 27 -10.70 -5.73 12.05
C ASN A 27 -11.15 -4.62 13.00
N GLU A 28 -10.20 -3.80 13.43
CA GLU A 28 -10.36 -2.71 14.40
C GLU A 28 -9.43 -1.55 14.03
N PRO A 29 -9.74 -0.30 14.43
CA PRO A 29 -8.85 0.83 14.24
C PRO A 29 -7.47 0.58 14.85
N GLU A 30 -6.43 0.86 14.07
CA GLU A 30 -5.05 0.51 14.36
C GLU A 30 -4.18 1.77 14.41
N VAL A 31 -3.28 1.87 15.39
CA VAL A 31 -2.30 2.97 15.45
C VAL A 31 -1.02 2.55 14.72
N PHE A 32 -0.55 3.39 13.81
CA PHE A 32 0.74 3.21 13.14
C PHE A 32 1.62 4.44 13.38
N CYS A 33 2.93 4.25 13.46
CA CYS A 33 3.89 5.32 13.72
C CYS A 33 4.95 5.41 12.62
N LYS A 34 5.20 6.63 12.13
CA LYS A 34 6.23 6.95 11.14
C LYS A 34 7.56 7.15 11.86
N LEU A 35 8.53 6.26 11.64
CA LEU A 35 9.89 6.43 12.17
C LEU A 35 10.67 7.41 11.29
N VAL A 36 10.76 8.68 11.70
CA VAL A 36 11.76 9.62 11.15
C VAL A 36 13.01 9.61 12.03
N GLU A 37 14.17 9.47 11.41
CA GLU A 37 15.46 9.17 12.06
C GLU A 37 16.09 10.37 12.82
N HIS A 38 15.34 11.21 13.51
CA HIS A 38 15.90 12.42 14.16
C HIS A 38 15.53 12.51 15.64
N VAL A 39 15.94 11.54 16.46
CA VAL A 39 15.78 11.65 17.93
C VAL A 39 17.06 12.23 18.55
N ARG A 40 17.18 13.56 18.56
CA ARG A 40 17.72 14.24 19.75
C ARG A 40 16.53 14.58 20.65
N ILE A 41 16.48 13.87 21.76
CA ILE A 41 15.62 14.01 22.94
C ILE A 41 15.03 15.43 23.08
N PHE A 42 13.75 15.60 22.74
CA PHE A 42 12.90 16.69 23.21
C PHE A 42 11.48 16.13 23.43
N PRO A 43 10.77 16.50 24.51
CA PRO A 43 9.40 16.05 24.76
C PRO A 43 8.46 16.90 23.91
N ALA A 44 8.45 16.68 22.60
CA ALA A 44 7.52 17.31 21.69
C ALA A 44 6.50 16.25 21.26
N GLU A 45 5.34 16.28 21.91
CA GLU A 45 4.01 15.89 21.40
C GLU A 45 4.02 14.78 20.31
N ASN A 46 3.47 13.60 20.60
CA ASN A 46 3.38 12.41 19.71
C ASN A 46 2.76 12.69 18.31
N ARG A 47 3.42 13.47 17.44
CA ARG A 47 2.98 13.88 16.09
C ARG A 47 3.38 12.88 15.00
N HIS A 48 3.93 11.74 15.39
CA HIS A 48 4.47 10.75 14.47
C HIS A 48 3.59 9.52 14.33
N CYS A 49 2.50 9.41 15.08
CA CYS A 49 1.56 8.30 15.01
C CYS A 49 0.19 8.77 14.52
N ASP A 50 -0.39 8.00 13.61
CA ASP A 50 -1.70 8.22 13.01
C ASP A 50 -2.57 6.96 13.23
N ILE A 51 -3.88 7.08 13.00
CA ILE A 51 -4.82 5.95 13.08
C ILE A 51 -5.17 5.50 11.67
N CYS A 52 -5.06 4.19 11.41
CA CYS A 52 -5.63 3.53 10.25
C CYS A 52 -6.96 2.87 10.61
N ASP A 53 -8.02 3.24 9.90
CA ASP A 53 -9.36 2.66 10.05
C ASP A 53 -10.04 2.58 8.68
N ILE A 54 -10.30 1.35 8.21
CA ILE A 54 -10.95 1.14 6.92
C ILE A 54 -12.48 1.27 7.00
N ARG A 55 -13.06 1.03 8.18
CA ARG A 55 -14.51 1.05 8.44
C ARG A 55 -14.99 2.41 8.94
N GLY A 56 -14.07 3.27 9.34
CA GLY A 56 -14.32 4.60 9.85
C GLY A 56 -14.97 5.55 8.83
N SER A 57 -15.62 6.59 9.35
CA SER A 57 -16.22 7.66 8.54
C SER A 57 -15.17 8.55 7.86
N ASN A 58 -13.96 8.58 8.39
CA ASN A 58 -12.88 9.44 7.91
C ASN A 58 -12.02 8.74 6.86
N ARG A 59 -12.29 9.03 5.58
CA ARG A 59 -11.53 8.47 4.45
C ARG A 59 -10.02 8.73 4.48
N LYS A 60 -9.55 9.75 5.22
CA LYS A 60 -8.12 10.04 5.35
C LYS A 60 -7.36 9.00 6.18
N GLN A 61 -8.08 8.21 6.98
CA GLN A 61 -7.52 7.13 7.81
C GLN A 61 -7.60 5.76 7.10
N SER A 62 -8.17 5.71 5.90
CA SER A 62 -8.36 4.47 5.16
C SER A 62 -7.27 4.30 4.09
N HIS A 63 -6.54 3.18 4.15
CA HIS A 63 -5.43 2.87 3.26
C HIS A 63 -5.60 1.52 2.53
N PRO A 64 -6.68 1.34 1.75
CA PRO A 64 -6.99 0.07 1.08
C PRO A 64 -6.00 -0.29 -0.02
N ILE A 65 -5.92 -1.58 -0.38
CA ILE A 65 -5.00 -2.09 -1.41
C ILE A 65 -5.21 -1.46 -2.78
N THR A 66 -6.43 -1.00 -3.07
CA THR A 66 -6.77 -0.26 -4.30
C THR A 66 -5.96 1.03 -4.47
N ASN A 67 -5.50 1.64 -3.38
CA ASN A 67 -4.68 2.84 -3.43
C ASN A 67 -3.32 2.60 -4.11
N ALA A 68 -2.82 1.36 -4.14
CA ALA A 68 -1.55 1.05 -4.79
C ALA A 68 -1.62 1.15 -6.32
N ILE A 69 -2.82 1.12 -6.91
CA ILE A 69 -3.04 1.09 -8.36
C ILE A 69 -3.93 2.23 -8.87
N ASP A 70 -4.34 3.16 -8.00
CA ASP A 70 -5.30 4.22 -8.34
C ASP A 70 -4.68 5.39 -9.11
N GLY A 71 -3.35 5.44 -9.22
CA GLY A 71 -2.59 6.50 -9.89
C GLY A 71 -2.59 7.84 -9.15
N ARG A 72 -2.99 7.87 -7.87
CA ARG A 72 -3.00 9.06 -7.02
C ARG A 72 -1.84 9.00 -6.02
N ASN A 73 -1.66 10.06 -5.23
CA ASN A 73 -0.67 10.12 -4.15
C ASN A 73 -1.17 9.43 -2.86
N SER A 74 -2.15 8.52 -2.97
CA SER A 74 -2.61 7.64 -1.88
C SER A 74 -1.69 6.43 -1.79
N TRP A 75 -1.68 5.78 -0.63
CA TRP A 75 -0.93 4.54 -0.42
C TRP A 75 -1.81 3.47 0.20
N TRP A 76 -1.44 2.21 -0.04
CA TRP A 76 -1.91 1.06 0.73
C TRP A 76 -0.99 0.84 1.92
N GLN A 77 -1.56 0.33 3.03
CA GLN A 77 -0.81 0.06 4.24
C GLN A 77 -1.13 -1.33 4.80
N SER A 78 -0.07 -2.09 5.10
CA SER A 78 -0.17 -3.37 5.82
C SER A 78 -0.54 -3.16 7.29
N PRO A 79 -1.10 -4.18 7.97
CA PRO A 79 -1.23 -4.14 9.41
C PRO A 79 0.16 -4.08 10.09
N THR A 80 0.23 -3.45 11.25
CA THR A 80 1.42 -3.47 12.12
C THR A 80 1.69 -4.88 12.67
N ILE A 81 2.96 -5.23 12.90
CA ILE A 81 3.43 -6.44 13.61
C ILE A 81 2.90 -6.47 15.04
N SER A 82 2.53 -5.31 15.61
CA SER A 82 1.86 -5.25 16.92
C SER A 82 0.57 -6.08 16.98
N ASN A 83 -0.11 -6.29 15.85
CA ASN A 83 -1.33 -7.07 15.72
C ASN A 83 -1.06 -8.60 15.71
N GLY A 84 0.21 -9.03 15.73
CA GLY A 84 0.60 -10.43 15.94
C GLY A 84 1.75 -10.87 15.05
N ARG A 85 2.43 -11.96 15.45
CA ARG A 85 3.60 -12.52 14.74
C ARG A 85 3.30 -12.99 13.31
N LEU A 86 2.03 -13.17 12.95
CA LEU A 86 1.62 -13.55 11.60
C LEU A 86 1.68 -12.39 10.61
N MET A 87 1.71 -11.13 11.09
CA MET A 87 1.77 -9.93 10.23
C MET A 87 3.19 -9.62 9.72
N ASN A 88 4.17 -10.48 10.01
CA ASN A 88 5.52 -10.39 9.45
C ASN A 88 5.60 -10.74 7.96
N TYR A 89 4.51 -11.27 7.38
CA TYR A 89 4.42 -11.58 5.97
C TYR A 89 3.08 -11.07 5.42
N VAL A 90 3.15 -10.34 4.31
CA VAL A 90 1.98 -9.87 3.58
C VAL A 90 2.11 -10.31 2.14
N GLN A 91 1.02 -10.87 1.61
CA GLN A 91 0.90 -11.23 0.20
C GLN A 91 0.02 -10.20 -0.51
N ILE A 92 0.45 -9.80 -1.71
CA ILE A 92 -0.31 -8.95 -2.62
C ILE A 92 -0.39 -9.69 -3.95
N ASP A 93 -1.61 -9.89 -4.43
CA ASP A 93 -1.91 -10.55 -5.69
C ASP A 93 -2.47 -9.53 -6.69
N LEU A 94 -1.95 -9.55 -7.92
CA LEU A 94 -2.38 -8.68 -9.01
C LEU A 94 -2.87 -9.53 -10.18
N ASP A 95 -4.19 -9.61 -10.35
CA ASP A 95 -4.83 -10.31 -11.44
C ASP A 95 -5.07 -9.38 -12.63
N LEU A 96 -4.29 -9.61 -13.69
CA LEU A 96 -4.34 -8.85 -14.94
C LEU A 96 -5.55 -9.22 -15.81
N GLY A 97 -6.19 -10.37 -15.59
CA GLY A 97 -7.36 -10.86 -16.33
C GLY A 97 -7.12 -11.24 -17.80
N GLN A 98 -5.89 -11.10 -18.30
CA GLN A 98 -5.52 -11.40 -19.69
C GLN A 98 -4.03 -11.74 -19.80
N VAL A 99 -3.68 -12.43 -20.89
CA VAL A 99 -2.27 -12.68 -21.25
C VAL A 99 -1.69 -11.41 -21.87
N VAL A 100 -0.73 -10.81 -21.17
CA VAL A 100 -0.05 -9.57 -21.59
C VAL A 100 1.46 -9.73 -21.49
N ASN A 101 2.17 -8.99 -22.33
CA ASN A 101 3.63 -8.89 -22.24
C ASN A 101 3.98 -7.77 -21.26
N CYS A 102 4.44 -8.15 -20.07
CA CYS A 102 4.95 -7.18 -19.09
C CYS A 102 6.43 -6.90 -19.38
N ILE A 103 6.80 -5.62 -19.47
CA ILE A 103 8.19 -5.21 -19.69
C ILE A 103 8.93 -5.10 -18.35
N PHE A 104 8.30 -4.44 -17.37
CA PHE A 104 8.86 -4.26 -16.04
C PHE A 104 7.74 -4.16 -14.99
N PHE A 105 8.07 -4.56 -13.76
CA PHE A 105 7.25 -4.31 -12.58
C PHE A 105 7.96 -3.29 -11.69
N LEU A 106 7.22 -2.27 -11.24
CA LEU A 106 7.72 -1.26 -10.32
C LEU A 106 6.89 -1.28 -9.05
N ILE A 107 7.55 -1.50 -7.92
CA ILE A 107 6.95 -1.42 -6.58
C ILE A 107 7.62 -0.25 -5.87
N ILE A 108 6.83 0.72 -5.43
CA ILE A 108 7.33 1.87 -4.66
C ILE A 108 7.13 1.57 -3.19
N ILE A 109 8.22 1.27 -2.49
CA ILE A 109 8.23 1.07 -1.05
C ILE A 109 8.57 2.39 -0.37
N LEU A 110 7.63 2.91 0.42
CA LEU A 110 7.93 3.99 1.35
C LEU A 110 8.53 3.35 2.62
N ALA A 111 9.85 3.47 2.76
CA ALA A 111 10.66 2.83 3.81
C ALA A 111 10.17 3.07 5.25
N TYR A 112 9.31 4.06 5.46
CA TYR A 112 8.70 4.38 6.76
C TYR A 112 7.65 3.37 7.24
N PHE A 113 7.07 2.56 6.33
CA PHE A 113 5.90 1.73 6.62
C PHE A 113 6.18 0.23 6.76
N LEU A 114 7.39 -0.22 6.41
CA LEU A 114 7.80 -1.63 6.44
C LEU A 114 8.55 -2.07 7.71
N LEU A 115 8.76 -1.15 8.66
CA LEU A 115 9.58 -1.39 9.87
C LEU A 115 8.76 -1.65 11.14
N LEU A 116 7.45 -1.86 11.02
CA LEU A 116 6.61 -2.17 12.18
C LEU A 116 5.60 -3.26 11.91
#